data_AF-A0A257ET50-F1
#
_entry.id   AF-A0A257ET50-F1
#
_cell.length_a   1.000
_cell.length_b   1.000
_cell.length_c   1.000
_cell.angle_alpha   90.00
_cell.angle_beta   90.00
_cell.angle_gamma   90.00
#
_symmetry.space_group_name_H-M   'P 1'
#
loop_
_entity.id
_entity.type
_entity.pdbx_description
1 polymer ?
#
loop_
_entity_poly.entity_id
_entity_poly.type
_entity_poly.pdbx_seq_one_letter_code
_entity_poly.pdbx_strand_id
1 'polypeptide(L)'
;SGDEGNDSILGGDGNDTIRGGAGNDTLAGGAGSDVFLLTNGSGNDVYTDFNATIVNGRMVDQFDVSGLLDSSGNPVNWLDATITADASGNAIVVFPGGERIVLIGVTPIQVTGQQALWQLGVPCFTAGTMIATPQGEVPVESLRIGDEVLTRDHGAVPILWAGGRHLDRETLAAQPDLCPVVIRENALGCHGQVMVSPQHAILAQTTQGERLVRAKHLADLGDPSFRRARGKRQVSYHHILLPQHGIVTANGLAAESMYPGPIALRALGPLACRDLVATLPWVAPILAGEVEAAAIYGPTARPMAKRNGLILLDAATSLRRRAA
;
A
#
# COMPACT_ATOMS: atom_id res chain seq x y z
N SER A 1 14.22 -25.12 21.16
CA SER A 1 13.49 -25.85 20.10
C SER A 1 12.77 -27.01 20.74
N GLY A 2 11.64 -27.40 20.18
CA GLY A 2 11.08 -28.74 20.35
C GLY A 2 11.46 -29.60 19.15
N ASP A 3 11.44 -30.91 19.34
CA ASP A 3 11.87 -31.89 18.34
C ASP A 3 10.62 -32.61 17.79
N GLU A 4 10.45 -33.90 18.04
CA GLU A 4 9.20 -34.61 17.73
C GLU A 4 8.31 -34.68 18.99
N GLY A 5 7.00 -34.46 18.82
CA GLY A 5 6.02 -34.55 19.90
C GLY A 5 5.31 -33.22 20.15
N ASN A 6 4.37 -33.21 21.10
CA ASN A 6 3.69 -31.97 21.49
C ASN A 6 4.49 -31.30 22.61
N ASP A 7 5.19 -30.22 22.27
CA ASP A 7 6.10 -29.54 23.17
C ASP A 7 5.49 -28.26 23.77
N SER A 8 6.01 -27.86 24.94
CA SER A 8 5.75 -26.55 25.54
C SER A 8 7.06 -25.79 25.62
N ILE A 9 7.14 -24.67 24.90
CA ILE A 9 8.38 -23.91 24.73
C ILE A 9 8.20 -22.47 25.20
N LEU A 10 9.20 -21.96 25.93
CA LEU A 10 9.31 -20.56 26.35
C LEU A 10 10.68 -20.03 25.93
N GLY A 11 10.72 -18.94 25.15
CA GLY A 11 11.97 -18.25 24.76
C GLY A 11 12.65 -17.57 25.95
N GLY A 12 11.90 -16.73 26.66
CA GLY A 12 12.36 -16.08 27.88
C GLY A 12 12.65 -14.60 27.66
N ASP A 13 13.75 -14.09 28.20
CA ASP A 13 14.16 -12.70 27.99
C ASP A 13 15.15 -12.63 26.82
N GLY A 14 14.95 -11.67 25.90
CA GLY A 14 15.82 -11.43 24.75
C GLY A 14 15.10 -11.62 23.42
N ASN A 15 15.82 -11.43 22.31
CA ASN A 15 15.28 -11.70 20.98
C ASN A 15 15.58 -13.15 20.63
N ASP A 16 14.58 -14.02 20.68
CA ASP A 16 14.73 -15.44 20.51
C ASP A 16 14.41 -15.92 19.10
N THR A 17 14.98 -17.06 18.73
CA THR A 17 14.58 -17.82 17.53
C THR A 17 14.08 -19.18 17.98
N ILE A 18 12.77 -19.40 17.81
CA ILE A 18 12.06 -20.51 18.42
C ILE A 18 11.50 -21.41 17.32
N ARG A 19 11.72 -22.71 17.47
CA ARG A 19 11.16 -23.74 16.58
C ARG A 19 10.37 -24.74 17.42
N GLY A 20 9.10 -24.95 17.07
CA GLY A 20 8.20 -25.93 17.69
C GLY A 20 8.68 -27.35 17.45
N GLY A 21 8.95 -27.69 16.19
CA GLY A 21 9.32 -29.05 15.82
C GLY A 21 8.20 -29.66 15.00
N ALA A 22 7.95 -30.96 15.17
CA ALA A 22 6.82 -31.66 14.60
C ALA A 22 5.87 -32.09 15.73
N GLY A 23 4.60 -31.71 15.65
CA GLY A 23 3.64 -32.01 16.72
C GLY A 23 2.48 -31.04 16.74
N ASN A 24 1.82 -30.87 17.88
CA ASN A 24 0.98 -29.71 18.14
C ASN A 24 1.55 -29.01 19.36
N ASP A 25 2.31 -27.94 19.13
CA ASP A 25 3.12 -27.31 20.16
C ASP A 25 2.41 -26.12 20.80
N THR A 26 2.83 -25.77 22.02
CA THR A 26 2.45 -24.53 22.70
C THR A 26 3.69 -23.68 22.94
N LEU A 27 3.76 -22.52 22.30
CA LEU A 27 4.95 -21.69 22.27
C LEU A 27 4.69 -20.30 22.87
N ALA A 28 5.68 -19.81 23.60
CA ALA A 28 5.74 -18.44 24.11
C ALA A 28 7.10 -17.82 23.76
N GLY A 29 7.09 -16.61 23.19
CA GLY A 29 8.31 -15.85 22.88
C GLY A 29 8.97 -15.32 24.14
N GLY A 30 8.18 -14.74 25.03
CA GLY A 30 8.64 -14.01 26.18
C GLY A 30 8.89 -12.53 25.85
N ALA A 31 9.95 -11.96 26.42
CA ALA A 31 10.24 -10.55 26.31
C ALA A 31 11.29 -10.27 25.24
N GLY A 32 10.90 -9.67 24.12
CA GLY A 32 11.84 -9.27 23.09
C GLY A 32 11.16 -9.11 21.74
N SER A 33 11.94 -9.20 20.67
CA SER A 33 11.46 -9.32 19.30
C SER A 33 11.82 -10.71 18.79
N ASP A 34 10.84 -11.62 18.79
CA ASP A 34 11.09 -13.04 18.60
C ASP A 34 10.81 -13.49 17.16
N VAL A 35 11.44 -14.57 16.74
CA VAL A 35 11.24 -15.21 15.44
C VAL A 35 10.84 -16.67 15.63
N PHE A 36 9.63 -17.00 15.21
CA PHE A 36 9.11 -18.37 15.23
C PHE A 36 9.30 -19.02 13.85
N LEU A 37 10.04 -20.11 13.81
CA LEU A 37 10.36 -20.87 12.61
C LEU A 37 9.29 -21.93 12.34
N LEU A 38 8.64 -21.85 11.17
CA LEU A 38 7.71 -22.88 10.70
C LEU A 38 8.37 -23.72 9.61
N THR A 39 8.19 -25.03 9.71
CA THR A 39 8.64 -26.00 8.71
C THR A 39 7.54 -26.97 8.36
N ASN A 40 7.63 -27.63 7.21
CA ASN A 40 6.62 -28.63 6.87
C ASN A 40 6.53 -29.71 7.96
N GLY A 41 5.29 -30.05 8.32
CA GLY A 41 5.03 -31.02 9.38
C GLY A 41 5.05 -30.44 10.80
N SER A 42 5.13 -29.11 10.97
CA SER A 42 5.02 -28.49 12.29
C SER A 42 3.66 -28.68 12.96
N GLY A 43 2.60 -28.94 12.20
CA GLY A 43 1.30 -29.34 12.73
C GLY A 43 0.41 -28.17 13.14
N ASN A 44 -0.31 -28.30 14.27
CA ASN A 44 -1.26 -27.29 14.77
C ASN A 44 -0.76 -26.63 16.05
N ASP A 45 -0.06 -25.51 15.90
CA ASP A 45 0.64 -24.87 17.00
C ASP A 45 -0.17 -23.73 17.63
N VAL A 46 0.06 -23.48 18.91
CA VAL A 46 -0.57 -22.40 19.68
C VAL A 46 0.49 -21.47 20.22
N TYR A 47 0.38 -20.17 19.93
CA TYR A 47 1.29 -19.14 20.40
C TYR A 47 0.58 -18.28 21.43
N THR A 48 1.09 -18.25 22.67
CA THR A 48 0.35 -17.72 23.81
C THR A 48 0.57 -16.24 24.10
N ASP A 49 1.64 -15.64 23.58
CA ASP A 49 2.06 -14.26 23.89
C ASP A 49 2.53 -13.46 22.66
N PHE A 50 2.19 -13.92 21.44
CA PHE A 50 2.65 -13.31 20.20
C PHE A 50 2.37 -11.80 20.16
N ASN A 51 3.43 -11.01 20.07
CA ASN A 51 3.39 -9.57 20.10
C ASN A 51 3.23 -8.99 18.68
N ALA A 52 1.97 -8.81 18.28
CA ALA A 52 1.60 -8.18 17.01
C ALA A 52 1.75 -6.63 17.00
N THR A 53 2.39 -6.03 18.02
CA THR A 53 2.62 -4.57 18.04
C THR A 53 3.56 -4.18 16.92
N ILE A 54 3.26 -3.08 16.23
CA ILE A 54 4.12 -2.57 15.16
C ILE A 54 5.12 -1.56 15.71
N VAL A 55 6.41 -1.87 15.57
CA VAL A 55 7.54 -0.97 15.87
C VAL A 55 8.37 -0.82 14.58
N ASN A 56 8.62 0.41 14.15
CA ASN A 56 9.36 0.71 12.91
C ASN A 56 8.84 -0.03 11.67
N GLY A 57 7.52 -0.25 11.59
CA GLY A 57 6.89 -0.91 10.45
C GLY A 57 7.06 -2.43 10.39
N ARG A 58 7.56 -3.07 11.45
CA ARG A 58 7.60 -4.53 11.64
C ARG A 58 6.72 -4.90 12.84
N MET A 59 6.12 -6.08 12.86
CA MET A 59 5.67 -6.66 14.13
C MET A 59 6.90 -6.91 15.01
N VAL A 60 6.75 -6.72 16.31
CA VAL A 60 7.77 -7.07 17.32
C VAL A 60 8.12 -8.55 17.16
N ASP A 61 7.10 -9.41 17.14
CA ASP A 61 7.30 -10.83 16.88
C ASP A 61 7.03 -11.19 15.43
N GLN A 62 7.67 -12.28 15.01
CA GLN A 62 7.84 -12.63 13.62
C GLN A 62 7.58 -14.10 13.36
N PHE A 63 7.04 -14.42 12.20
CA PHE A 63 7.05 -15.78 11.65
C PHE A 63 7.99 -15.86 10.47
N ASP A 64 8.92 -16.82 10.52
CA ASP A 64 9.68 -17.25 9.35
C ASP A 64 9.01 -18.49 8.76
N VAL A 65 8.44 -18.31 7.57
CA VAL A 65 7.74 -19.37 6.82
C VAL A 65 8.57 -19.89 5.65
N SER A 66 9.85 -19.49 5.55
CA SER A 66 10.73 -19.91 4.45
C SER A 66 10.97 -21.42 4.40
N GLY A 67 10.73 -22.11 5.50
CA GLY A 67 10.76 -23.57 5.61
C GLY A 67 9.47 -24.29 5.21
N LEU A 68 8.42 -23.57 4.80
CA LEU A 68 7.14 -24.14 4.37
C LEU A 68 7.07 -24.30 2.85
N LEU A 69 6.59 -25.46 2.42
CA LEU A 69 6.24 -25.78 1.04
C LEU A 69 4.75 -26.13 0.93
N ASP A 70 4.14 -25.79 -0.19
CA ASP A 70 2.77 -26.21 -0.53
C ASP A 70 2.74 -27.68 -1.01
N SER A 71 1.54 -28.20 -1.27
CA SER A 71 1.34 -29.57 -1.79
C SER A 71 2.00 -29.85 -3.15
N SER A 72 2.38 -28.81 -3.89
CA SER A 72 3.09 -28.90 -5.16
C SER A 72 4.61 -28.73 -4.99
N GLY A 73 5.10 -28.53 -3.76
CA GLY A 73 6.51 -28.30 -3.45
C GLY A 73 6.98 -26.87 -3.68
N ASN A 74 6.07 -25.89 -3.87
CA ASN A 74 6.44 -24.48 -4.00
C ASN A 74 6.61 -23.82 -2.62
N PRO A 75 7.52 -22.84 -2.47
CA PRO A 75 7.64 -22.08 -1.23
C PRO A 75 6.35 -21.34 -0.86
N VAL A 76 5.95 -21.43 0.41
CA VAL A 76 4.79 -20.74 0.97
C VAL A 76 5.20 -19.38 1.54
N ASN A 77 4.38 -18.37 1.29
CA ASN A 77 4.51 -17.05 1.90
C ASN A 77 3.39 -16.84 2.92
N TRP A 78 3.61 -15.91 3.86
CA TRP A 78 2.58 -15.50 4.82
C TRP A 78 1.28 -15.02 4.13
N LEU A 79 1.40 -14.46 2.93
CA LEU A 79 0.26 -13.99 2.14
C LEU A 79 -0.60 -15.12 1.54
N ASP A 80 -0.06 -16.34 1.48
CA ASP A 80 -0.79 -17.51 0.98
C ASP A 80 -1.65 -18.15 2.07
N ALA A 81 -1.52 -17.67 3.32
CA ALA A 81 -2.26 -18.19 4.46
C ALA A 81 -3.70 -17.66 4.52
N THR A 82 -4.63 -18.54 4.86
CA THR A 82 -6.01 -18.18 5.18
C THR A 82 -6.10 -17.81 6.65
N ILE A 83 -6.55 -16.59 6.95
CA ILE A 83 -6.66 -16.10 8.33
C ILE A 83 -8.13 -15.93 8.72
N THR A 84 -8.53 -16.56 9.83
CA THR A 84 -9.90 -16.56 10.37
C THR A 84 -9.89 -16.33 11.87
N ALA A 85 -11.06 -16.13 12.48
CA ALA A 85 -11.21 -16.04 13.94
C ALA A 85 -11.67 -17.38 14.53
N ASP A 86 -11.22 -17.72 15.73
CA ASP A 86 -11.85 -18.76 16.55
C ASP A 86 -13.09 -18.21 17.31
N ALA A 87 -13.74 -19.07 18.10
CA ALA A 87 -14.92 -18.70 18.91
C ALA A 87 -14.63 -17.65 20.00
N SER A 88 -13.37 -17.53 20.40
CA SER A 88 -12.87 -16.59 21.41
C SER A 88 -12.32 -15.30 20.79
N GLY A 89 -12.29 -15.19 19.45
CA GLY A 89 -11.79 -14.03 18.71
C GLY A 89 -10.28 -14.07 18.40
N ASN A 90 -9.59 -15.17 18.70
CA ASN A 90 -8.18 -15.35 18.39
C ASN A 90 -7.97 -15.60 16.88
N ALA A 91 -6.82 -15.19 16.36
CA ALA A 91 -6.44 -15.45 14.98
C ALA A 91 -6.07 -16.91 14.78
N ILE A 92 -6.70 -17.54 13.79
CA ILE A 92 -6.31 -18.83 13.23
C ILE A 92 -5.71 -18.55 11.85
N VAL A 93 -4.45 -18.93 11.65
CA VAL A 93 -3.75 -18.82 10.37
C VAL A 93 -3.53 -20.24 9.84
N VAL A 94 -3.98 -20.51 8.62
CA VAL A 94 -3.85 -21.82 7.97
C VAL A 94 -3.06 -21.67 6.68
N PHE A 95 -1.93 -22.36 6.58
CA PHE A 95 -1.06 -22.33 5.41
C PHE A 95 -1.48 -23.36 4.35
N PRO A 96 -1.11 -23.16 3.06
CA PRO A 96 -1.44 -24.08 1.98
C PRO A 96 -0.94 -25.52 2.15
N GLY A 97 0.11 -25.73 2.96
CA GLY A 97 0.63 -27.07 3.30
C GLY A 97 -0.20 -27.82 4.36
N GLY A 98 -1.19 -27.15 4.96
CA GLY A 98 -2.05 -27.70 6.01
C GLY A 98 -1.60 -27.36 7.43
N GLU A 99 -0.44 -26.73 7.60
CA GLU A 99 0.02 -26.20 8.88
C GLU A 99 -0.94 -25.11 9.37
N ARG A 100 -1.21 -25.14 10.67
CA ARG A 100 -2.15 -24.22 11.31
C ARG A 100 -1.51 -23.64 12.55
N ILE A 101 -1.70 -22.35 12.77
CA ILE A 101 -1.32 -21.70 14.01
C ILE A 101 -2.50 -20.94 14.61
N VAL A 102 -2.54 -20.90 15.93
CA VAL A 102 -3.50 -20.11 16.71
C VAL A 102 -2.75 -19.10 17.56
N LEU A 103 -3.11 -17.82 17.45
CA LEU A 103 -2.46 -16.73 18.18
C LEU A 103 -3.38 -16.23 19.30
N ILE A 104 -3.09 -16.62 20.53
CA ILE A 104 -3.93 -16.28 21.68
C ILE A 104 -3.82 -14.79 21.99
N GLY A 105 -4.96 -14.13 22.18
CA GLY A 105 -5.02 -12.69 22.48
C GLY A 105 -4.73 -11.79 21.28
N VAL A 106 -4.49 -12.37 20.10
CA VAL A 106 -4.25 -11.65 18.85
C VAL A 106 -5.44 -11.86 17.94
N THR A 107 -6.08 -10.78 17.52
CA THR A 107 -7.23 -10.86 16.60
C THR A 107 -6.76 -11.04 15.15
N PRO A 108 -7.58 -11.62 14.26
CA PRO A 108 -7.26 -11.72 12.84
C PRO A 108 -6.83 -10.38 12.26
N ILE A 109 -7.53 -9.29 12.60
CA ILE A 109 -7.24 -7.96 12.05
C ILE A 109 -5.84 -7.42 12.42
N GLN A 110 -5.22 -7.91 13.50
CA GLN A 110 -3.86 -7.51 13.90
C GLN A 110 -2.79 -8.20 13.05
N VAL A 111 -3.05 -9.42 12.59
CA VAL A 111 -2.07 -10.24 11.82
C VAL A 111 -2.39 -10.34 10.33
N THR A 112 -3.66 -10.15 9.97
CA THR A 112 -4.06 -9.54 8.69
C THR A 112 -3.79 -8.03 8.72
N GLY A 113 -3.28 -7.46 9.81
CA GLY A 113 -2.98 -6.02 9.98
C GLY A 113 -1.74 -5.58 9.20
N GLN A 114 -0.91 -6.56 8.84
CA GLN A 114 -0.05 -6.53 7.66
C GLN A 114 -0.86 -6.53 6.33
N GLN A 115 -2.16 -6.22 6.35
CA GLN A 115 -2.98 -5.85 5.20
C GLN A 115 -3.88 -4.62 5.47
N ALA A 116 -4.20 -4.29 6.73
CA ALA A 116 -4.96 -3.06 7.07
C ALA A 116 -4.13 -1.77 6.92
N LEU A 117 -2.79 -1.85 6.92
CA LEU A 117 -1.89 -0.77 6.50
C LEU A 117 -1.50 -0.83 5.01
N TRP A 118 -1.89 -1.89 4.30
CA TRP A 118 -1.57 -2.12 2.88
C TRP A 118 -2.66 -1.55 1.95
N GLN A 119 -3.74 -1.03 2.54
CA GLN A 119 -4.80 -0.29 1.86
C GLN A 119 -4.55 1.23 1.78
N LEU A 120 -3.37 1.71 2.21
CA LEU A 120 -2.93 3.05 1.84
C LEU A 120 -2.40 3.00 0.40
N GLY A 121 -3.38 2.97 -0.52
CA GLY A 121 -3.18 2.90 -1.96
C GLY A 121 -1.99 3.72 -2.43
N VAL A 122 -1.15 3.09 -3.23
CA VAL A 122 -0.18 3.81 -4.04
C VAL A 122 -0.95 4.84 -4.88
N PRO A 123 -0.48 6.09 -4.98
CA PRO A 123 -1.05 7.06 -5.92
C PRO A 123 -1.07 6.45 -7.33
N CYS A 124 -2.25 6.23 -7.89
CA CYS A 124 -2.39 5.74 -9.27
C CYS A 124 -3.43 6.52 -10.04
N PHE A 125 -3.16 6.64 -11.34
CA PHE A 125 -4.15 7.00 -12.34
C PHE A 125 -4.94 5.77 -12.73
N THR A 126 -6.18 5.94 -13.18
CA THR A 126 -6.88 4.84 -13.85
C THR A 126 -6.52 4.78 -15.34
N ALA A 127 -6.65 3.61 -15.96
CA ALA A 127 -6.53 3.49 -17.42
C ALA A 127 -7.45 4.49 -18.16
N GLY A 128 -6.94 5.03 -19.26
CA GLY A 128 -7.56 6.10 -20.05
C GLY A 128 -7.23 7.52 -19.58
N THR A 129 -6.55 7.70 -18.45
CA THR A 129 -6.01 9.01 -18.06
C THR A 129 -4.86 9.39 -18.99
N MET A 130 -4.92 10.58 -19.56
CA MET A 130 -3.97 11.10 -20.55
C MET A 130 -2.89 11.92 -19.85
N ILE A 131 -1.63 11.51 -19.94
CA ILE A 131 -0.48 12.19 -19.34
C ILE A 131 0.22 13.04 -20.40
N ALA A 132 0.51 14.31 -20.07
CA ALA A 132 1.21 15.20 -20.99
C ALA A 132 2.67 14.76 -21.20
N THR A 133 3.06 14.61 -22.45
CA THR A 133 4.44 14.35 -22.91
C THR A 133 4.87 15.45 -23.87
N PRO A 134 6.18 15.59 -24.19
CA PRO A 134 6.64 16.58 -25.17
C PRO A 134 6.00 16.41 -26.56
N GLN A 135 5.55 15.20 -26.91
CA GLN A 135 4.96 14.87 -28.21
C GLN A 135 3.41 14.90 -28.20
N GLY A 136 2.78 15.22 -27.06
CA GLY A 136 1.33 15.25 -26.90
C GLY A 136 0.86 14.45 -25.68
N GLU A 137 -0.44 14.37 -25.45
CA GLU A 137 -0.97 13.57 -24.34
C GLU A 137 -1.02 12.08 -24.72
N VAL A 138 -0.56 11.22 -23.81
CA VAL A 138 -0.44 9.77 -24.00
C VAL A 138 -1.20 9.03 -22.88
N PRO A 139 -1.97 7.97 -23.16
CA PRO A 139 -2.65 7.20 -22.12
C PRO A 139 -1.66 6.60 -21.13
N VAL A 140 -1.92 6.72 -19.83
CA VAL A 140 -1.02 6.29 -18.76
C VAL A 140 -0.66 4.80 -18.84
N GLU A 141 -1.57 3.95 -19.31
CA GLU A 141 -1.35 2.51 -19.50
C GLU A 141 -0.37 2.18 -20.62
N SER A 142 -0.08 3.12 -21.52
CA SER A 142 0.85 2.96 -22.63
C SER A 142 2.26 3.46 -22.34
N LEU A 143 2.45 4.24 -21.27
CA LEU A 143 3.74 4.74 -20.84
C LEU A 143 4.67 3.60 -20.38
N ARG A 144 5.94 3.71 -20.73
CA ARG A 144 7.00 2.74 -20.42
C ARG A 144 8.21 3.44 -19.81
N ILE A 145 9.13 2.63 -19.27
CA ILE A 145 10.43 3.12 -18.79
C ILE A 145 11.16 3.82 -19.94
N GLY A 146 11.69 5.01 -19.65
CA GLY A 146 12.40 5.84 -20.61
C GLY A 146 11.53 6.85 -21.36
N ASP A 147 10.20 6.66 -21.40
CA ASP A 147 9.30 7.67 -21.98
C ASP A 147 9.36 8.95 -21.16
N GLU A 148 9.31 10.11 -21.82
CA GLU A 148 9.34 11.40 -21.16
C GLU A 148 7.94 11.92 -20.85
N VAL A 149 7.75 12.42 -19.63
CA VAL A 149 6.53 13.12 -19.20
C VAL A 149 6.85 14.55 -18.84
N LEU A 150 5.93 15.46 -19.13
CA LEU A 150 6.05 16.86 -18.74
C LEU A 150 5.70 17.02 -17.26
N THR A 151 6.63 17.61 -16.51
CA THR A 151 6.45 18.00 -15.12
C THR A 151 6.43 19.50 -14.97
N ARG A 152 5.73 19.98 -13.94
CA ARG A 152 5.58 21.41 -13.66
C ARG A 152 6.90 22.10 -13.32
N ASP A 153 7.79 21.41 -12.60
CA ASP A 153 8.98 22.02 -12.01
C ASP A 153 10.27 21.72 -12.79
N HIS A 154 10.30 20.66 -13.60
CA HIS A 154 11.54 20.15 -14.21
C HIS A 154 11.42 19.89 -15.72
N GLY A 155 10.35 20.34 -16.35
CA GLY A 155 10.12 20.10 -17.78
C GLY A 155 9.93 18.62 -18.07
N ALA A 156 10.43 18.18 -19.24
CA ALA A 156 10.39 16.78 -19.65
C ALA A 156 11.38 15.95 -18.81
N VAL A 157 10.88 14.88 -18.20
CA VAL A 157 11.70 13.94 -17.43
C VAL A 157 11.34 12.50 -17.78
N PRO A 158 12.32 11.57 -17.81
CA PRO A 158 12.06 10.18 -18.15
C PRO A 158 11.35 9.44 -17.02
N ILE A 159 10.51 8.48 -17.37
CA ILE A 159 9.94 7.53 -16.42
C ILE A 159 11.01 6.51 -16.04
N LEU A 160 11.28 6.37 -14.75
CA LEU A 160 12.21 5.35 -14.23
C LEU A 160 11.55 4.00 -14.04
N TRP A 161 10.27 4.00 -13.71
CA TRP A 161 9.48 2.78 -13.54
C TRP A 161 8.00 3.06 -13.80
N ALA A 162 7.33 2.11 -14.44
CA ALA A 162 5.89 2.13 -14.64
C ALA A 162 5.31 0.78 -14.22
N GLY A 163 4.24 0.80 -13.44
CA GLY A 163 3.56 -0.42 -13.02
C GLY A 163 2.07 -0.21 -12.89
N GLY A 164 1.34 -1.29 -12.64
CA GLY A 164 -0.10 -1.22 -12.51
C GLY A 164 -0.71 -2.45 -11.89
N ARG A 165 -1.99 -2.35 -11.57
CA ARG A 165 -2.80 -3.44 -11.03
C ARG A 165 -4.21 -3.37 -11.57
N HIS A 166 -4.83 -4.52 -11.77
CA HIS A 166 -6.22 -4.64 -12.16
C HIS A 166 -7.05 -5.14 -10.98
N LEU A 167 -8.16 -4.47 -10.69
CA LEU A 167 -9.11 -4.87 -9.65
C LEU A 167 -10.44 -5.21 -10.30
N ASP A 168 -10.98 -6.37 -9.97
CA ASP A 168 -12.28 -6.84 -10.42
C ASP A 168 -13.42 -6.39 -9.50
N ARG A 169 -14.65 -6.80 -9.85
CA ARG A 169 -15.87 -6.43 -9.12
C ARG A 169 -15.87 -6.96 -7.70
N GLU A 170 -15.42 -8.19 -7.50
CA GLU A 170 -15.46 -8.86 -6.21
C GLU A 170 -14.50 -8.18 -5.23
N THR A 171 -13.28 -7.88 -5.69
CA THR A 171 -12.28 -7.12 -4.95
C THR A 171 -12.80 -5.73 -4.57
N LEU A 172 -13.42 -5.01 -5.52
CA LEU A 172 -13.98 -3.68 -5.26
C LEU A 172 -15.20 -3.71 -4.33
N ALA A 173 -15.96 -4.80 -4.31
CA ALA A 173 -17.08 -5.00 -3.39
C ALA A 173 -16.59 -5.32 -1.97
N ALA A 174 -15.57 -6.18 -1.85
CA ALA A 174 -14.95 -6.54 -0.58
C ALA A 174 -14.15 -5.38 0.02
N GLN A 175 -13.56 -4.52 -0.83
CA GLN A 175 -12.75 -3.37 -0.41
C GLN A 175 -13.22 -2.06 -1.09
N PRO A 176 -14.35 -1.48 -0.63
CA PRO A 176 -14.89 -0.25 -1.21
C PRO A 176 -13.96 0.96 -1.13
N ASP A 177 -12.97 0.94 -0.23
CA ASP A 177 -11.93 1.97 -0.13
C ASP A 177 -10.89 1.92 -1.24
N LEU A 178 -10.91 0.90 -2.10
CA LEU A 178 -10.15 0.86 -3.35
C LEU A 178 -10.91 1.45 -4.54
N CYS A 179 -12.19 1.82 -4.37
CA CYS A 179 -12.96 2.46 -5.43
C CYS A 179 -12.34 3.83 -5.77
N PRO A 180 -12.17 4.16 -7.06
CA PRO A 180 -11.50 5.39 -7.47
C PRO A 180 -12.31 6.61 -7.06
N VAL A 181 -11.62 7.72 -6.87
CA VAL A 181 -12.23 9.04 -6.79
C VAL A 181 -12.32 9.61 -8.19
N VAL A 182 -13.53 10.02 -8.56
CA VAL A 182 -13.83 10.75 -9.77
C VAL A 182 -13.61 12.23 -9.52
N ILE A 183 -12.86 12.84 -10.43
CA ILE A 183 -12.68 14.28 -10.58
C ILE A 183 -13.41 14.65 -11.87
N ARG A 184 -14.49 15.41 -11.75
CA ARG A 184 -15.31 15.80 -12.89
C ARG A 184 -14.61 16.85 -13.73
N GLU A 185 -14.99 16.89 -15.00
CA GLU A 185 -14.58 17.91 -15.96
C GLU A 185 -14.70 19.33 -15.39
N ASN A 186 -13.71 20.16 -15.73
CA ASN A 186 -13.50 21.54 -15.25
C ASN A 186 -13.11 21.68 -13.77
N ALA A 187 -13.10 20.61 -12.98
CA ALA A 187 -12.62 20.68 -11.60
C ALA A 187 -11.08 20.76 -11.60
N LEU A 188 -10.51 21.74 -10.88
CA LEU A 188 -9.06 21.91 -10.73
C LEU A 188 -8.30 21.96 -12.08
N GLY A 189 -8.94 22.52 -13.11
CA GLY A 189 -8.35 22.68 -14.45
C GLY A 189 -8.35 21.42 -15.34
N CYS A 190 -8.99 20.32 -14.91
CA CYS A 190 -9.04 19.12 -15.75
C CYS A 190 -10.00 19.25 -16.94
N HIS A 191 -9.62 18.68 -18.09
CA HIS A 191 -10.49 18.49 -19.25
C HIS A 191 -10.97 17.04 -19.32
N GLY A 192 -12.28 16.85 -19.42
CA GLY A 192 -12.89 15.53 -19.27
C GLY A 192 -12.84 14.99 -17.83
N GLN A 193 -13.34 13.77 -17.64
CA GLN A 193 -13.42 13.15 -16.31
C GLN A 193 -12.17 12.32 -16.04
N VAL A 194 -11.47 12.60 -14.94
CA VAL A 194 -10.33 11.80 -14.47
C VAL A 194 -10.76 10.94 -13.28
N MET A 195 -10.24 9.72 -13.21
CA MET A 195 -10.34 8.87 -12.03
C MET A 195 -8.95 8.55 -11.51
N VAL A 196 -8.80 8.60 -10.19
CA VAL A 196 -7.55 8.31 -9.50
C VAL A 196 -7.82 7.46 -8.26
N SER A 197 -6.79 6.79 -7.75
CA SER A 197 -6.92 6.09 -6.47
C SER A 197 -7.22 7.08 -5.34
N PRO A 198 -7.90 6.66 -4.26
CA PRO A 198 -8.26 7.57 -3.16
C PRO A 198 -7.07 8.27 -2.50
N GLN A 199 -5.88 7.68 -2.58
CA GLN A 199 -4.66 8.26 -2.04
C GLN A 199 -3.87 9.09 -3.05
N HIS A 200 -4.25 9.15 -4.32
CA HIS A 200 -3.58 10.01 -5.27
C HIS A 200 -3.70 11.47 -4.85
N ALA A 201 -2.59 12.20 -4.74
CA ALA A 201 -2.63 13.61 -4.38
C ALA A 201 -2.67 14.53 -5.60
N ILE A 202 -3.60 15.46 -5.56
CA ILE A 202 -3.83 16.46 -6.59
C ILE A 202 -3.31 17.81 -6.09
N LEU A 203 -2.61 18.53 -6.95
CA LEU A 203 -2.13 19.85 -6.60
C LEU A 203 -3.30 20.85 -6.62
N ALA A 204 -3.54 21.53 -5.50
CA ALA A 204 -4.59 22.52 -5.40
C ALA A 204 -4.14 23.73 -4.59
N GLN A 205 -4.75 24.89 -4.88
CA GLN A 205 -4.65 26.05 -4.01
C GLN A 205 -5.58 25.87 -2.82
N THR A 206 -5.05 26.08 -1.62
CA THR A 206 -5.79 25.93 -0.37
C THR A 206 -5.54 27.15 0.52
N THR A 207 -6.31 27.29 1.61
CA THR A 207 -6.02 28.28 2.66
C THR A 207 -4.64 28.08 3.31
N GLN A 208 -4.03 26.91 3.14
CA GLN A 208 -2.67 26.58 3.61
C GLN A 208 -1.60 26.85 2.53
N GLY A 209 -1.96 27.48 1.41
CA GLY A 209 -1.12 27.65 0.22
C GLY A 209 -1.32 26.54 -0.82
N GLU A 210 -0.41 26.47 -1.80
CA GLU A 210 -0.37 25.39 -2.78
C GLU A 210 0.02 24.07 -2.08
N ARG A 211 -0.85 23.06 -2.16
CA ARG A 211 -0.69 21.78 -1.46
C ARG A 211 -1.07 20.60 -2.33
N LEU A 212 -0.46 19.46 -2.02
CA LEU A 212 -0.94 18.15 -2.49
C LEU A 212 -2.14 17.72 -1.63
N VAL A 213 -3.29 17.47 -2.25
CA VAL A 213 -4.53 17.10 -1.58
C VAL A 213 -4.92 15.69 -2.03
N ARG A 214 -4.98 14.74 -1.10
CA ARG A 214 -5.44 13.37 -1.38
C ARG A 214 -6.85 13.39 -1.99
N ALA A 215 -7.07 12.62 -3.05
CA ALA A 215 -8.35 12.58 -3.75
C ALA A 215 -9.52 12.16 -2.83
N LYS A 216 -9.29 11.26 -1.87
CA LYS A 216 -10.30 10.91 -0.86
C LYS A 216 -10.74 12.11 -0.03
N HIS A 217 -9.81 13.02 0.31
CA HIS A 217 -10.16 14.22 1.05
C HIS A 217 -10.98 15.17 0.18
N LEU A 218 -10.68 15.27 -1.13
CA LEU A 218 -11.52 16.02 -2.07
C LEU A 218 -12.95 15.46 -2.11
N ALA A 219 -13.10 14.13 -2.20
CA ALA A 219 -14.40 13.48 -2.21
C ALA A 219 -15.18 13.65 -0.89
N ASP A 220 -14.46 13.83 0.23
CA ASP A 220 -15.04 14.05 1.54
C ASP A 220 -15.45 15.53 1.78
N LEU A 221 -15.11 16.47 0.89
CA LEU A 221 -15.49 17.89 1.01
C LEU A 221 -16.99 18.15 0.80
N GLY A 222 -17.72 17.18 0.24
CA GLY A 222 -19.12 17.35 -0.15
C GLY A 222 -19.32 18.18 -1.43
N ASP A 223 -18.24 18.56 -2.12
CA ASP A 223 -18.31 19.22 -3.42
C ASP A 223 -18.74 18.20 -4.49
N PRO A 224 -19.81 18.47 -5.26
CA PRO A 224 -20.29 17.54 -6.28
C PRO A 224 -19.28 17.30 -7.39
N SER A 225 -18.20 18.07 -7.52
CA SER A 225 -17.12 17.86 -8.48
C SER A 225 -16.29 16.61 -8.19
N PHE A 226 -16.23 16.19 -6.93
CA PHE A 226 -15.45 15.04 -6.48
C PHE A 226 -16.36 13.97 -5.88
N ARG A 227 -16.20 12.70 -6.27
CA ARG A 227 -16.97 11.60 -5.66
C ARG A 227 -16.23 10.28 -5.71
N ARG A 228 -16.46 9.40 -4.74
CA ARG A 228 -16.04 7.99 -4.85
C ARG A 228 -16.93 7.26 -5.84
N ALA A 229 -16.35 6.59 -6.84
CA ALA A 229 -17.07 5.77 -7.81
C ALA A 229 -17.30 4.36 -7.28
N ARG A 230 -18.33 4.20 -6.43
CA ARG A 230 -18.80 2.89 -5.95
C ARG A 230 -19.51 2.13 -7.06
N GLY A 231 -19.51 0.79 -6.99
CA GLY A 231 -20.22 -0.08 -7.93
C GLY A 231 -19.52 -0.30 -9.28
N LYS A 232 -18.24 0.05 -9.39
CA LYS A 232 -17.43 -0.25 -10.59
C LYS A 232 -17.26 -1.76 -10.73
N ARG A 233 -17.40 -2.25 -11.97
CA ARG A 233 -17.19 -3.68 -12.28
C ARG A 233 -15.72 -4.07 -12.36
N GLN A 234 -14.86 -3.11 -12.71
CA GLN A 234 -13.42 -3.28 -12.76
C GLN A 234 -12.73 -1.91 -12.78
N VAL A 235 -11.49 -1.86 -12.33
CA VAL A 235 -10.62 -0.68 -12.41
C VAL A 235 -9.18 -1.15 -12.63
N SER A 236 -8.51 -0.61 -13.66
CA SER A 236 -7.06 -0.73 -13.84
C SER A 236 -6.38 0.53 -13.34
N TYR A 237 -5.39 0.35 -12.46
CA TYR A 237 -4.60 1.42 -11.85
C TYR A 237 -3.17 1.38 -12.38
N HIS A 238 -2.60 2.56 -12.66
CA HIS A 238 -1.26 2.73 -13.21
C HIS A 238 -0.46 3.77 -12.41
N HIS A 239 0.82 3.47 -12.23
CA HIS A 239 1.78 4.21 -11.44
C HIS A 239 2.98 4.54 -12.31
N ILE A 240 3.50 5.76 -12.18
CA ILE A 240 4.75 6.18 -12.82
C ILE A 240 5.66 6.78 -11.76
N LEU A 241 6.91 6.32 -11.72
CA LEU A 241 7.97 6.81 -10.86
C LEU A 241 8.97 7.60 -11.71
N LEU A 242 9.29 8.82 -11.28
CA LEU A 242 10.19 9.73 -11.96
C LEU A 242 11.53 9.82 -11.20
N PRO A 243 12.57 10.51 -11.71
CA PRO A 243 13.85 10.65 -11.01
C PRO A 243 13.77 11.38 -9.67
N GLN A 244 12.72 12.18 -9.49
CA GLN A 244 12.35 12.85 -8.25
C GLN A 244 10.84 13.05 -8.25
N HIS A 245 10.25 13.28 -7.08
CA HIS A 245 8.81 13.50 -7.00
C HIS A 245 8.39 14.69 -7.88
N GLY A 246 7.48 14.44 -8.82
CA GLY A 246 7.05 15.44 -9.80
C GLY A 246 5.56 15.72 -9.73
N ILE A 247 5.17 16.90 -10.22
CA ILE A 247 3.78 17.20 -10.55
C ILE A 247 3.62 17.04 -12.06
N VAL A 248 2.90 16.01 -12.48
CA VAL A 248 2.57 15.74 -13.88
C VAL A 248 1.22 16.33 -14.24
N THR A 249 1.01 16.61 -15.53
CA THR A 249 -0.29 17.04 -16.04
C THR A 249 -1.04 15.82 -16.60
N ALA A 250 -2.21 15.55 -16.03
CA ALA A 250 -3.08 14.43 -16.37
C ALA A 250 -4.46 14.94 -16.80
N ASN A 251 -4.75 14.96 -18.11
CA ASN A 251 -5.94 15.61 -18.66
C ASN A 251 -6.10 17.05 -18.14
N GLY A 252 -5.02 17.84 -18.14
CA GLY A 252 -5.01 19.21 -17.59
C GLY A 252 -4.94 19.29 -16.06
N LEU A 253 -5.23 18.19 -15.34
CA LEU A 253 -5.13 18.13 -13.87
C LEU A 253 -3.66 18.05 -13.43
N ALA A 254 -3.23 18.93 -12.54
CA ALA A 254 -1.93 18.83 -11.90
C ALA A 254 -1.94 17.77 -10.78
N ALA A 255 -1.25 16.66 -10.97
CA ALA A 255 -1.27 15.50 -10.07
C ALA A 255 0.14 14.99 -9.75
N GLU A 256 0.31 14.33 -8.61
CA GLU A 256 1.61 13.79 -8.21
C GLU A 256 2.05 12.59 -9.08
N SER A 257 3.36 12.44 -9.30
CA SER A 257 3.94 11.14 -9.66
C SER A 257 3.96 10.23 -8.43
N MET A 258 4.29 8.95 -8.60
CA MET A 258 4.50 8.07 -7.45
C MET A 258 5.64 8.60 -6.56
N TYR A 259 5.42 8.62 -5.25
CA TYR A 259 6.47 8.79 -4.25
C TYR A 259 6.78 7.42 -3.61
N PRO A 260 8.03 6.92 -3.68
CA PRO A 260 8.40 5.58 -3.22
C PRO A 260 8.60 5.53 -1.69
N GLY A 261 7.63 6.05 -0.93
CA GLY A 261 7.65 5.95 0.54
C GLY A 261 7.37 4.51 1.00
N PRO A 262 7.78 4.11 2.22
CA PRO A 262 7.61 2.74 2.72
C PRO A 262 6.17 2.22 2.60
N ILE A 263 5.19 3.08 2.87
CA ILE A 263 3.76 2.76 2.73
C ILE A 263 3.37 2.49 1.27
N ALA A 264 3.81 3.35 0.35
CA ALA A 264 3.50 3.20 -1.06
C ALA A 264 4.20 1.96 -1.65
N LEU A 265 5.46 1.72 -1.30
CA LEU A 265 6.18 0.52 -1.74
C LEU A 265 5.45 -0.75 -1.28
N ARG A 266 5.07 -0.84 0.00
CA ARG A 266 4.31 -2.00 0.52
C ARG A 266 2.97 -2.18 -0.20
N ALA A 267 2.27 -1.10 -0.52
CA ALA A 267 0.98 -1.16 -1.21
C ALA A 267 1.06 -1.60 -2.70
N LEU A 268 2.25 -1.68 -3.30
CA LEU A 268 2.45 -2.28 -4.63
C LEU A 268 2.31 -3.81 -4.60
N GLY A 269 2.57 -4.44 -3.47
CA GLY A 269 2.65 -5.90 -3.34
C GLY A 269 4.01 -6.48 -3.78
N PRO A 270 4.31 -7.72 -3.37
CA PRO A 270 5.66 -8.29 -3.45
C PRO A 270 6.19 -8.44 -4.88
N LEU A 271 5.35 -8.82 -5.85
CA LEU A 271 5.77 -8.99 -7.24
C LEU A 271 6.19 -7.65 -7.88
N ALA A 272 5.40 -6.61 -7.68
CA ALA A 272 5.71 -5.27 -8.17
C ALA A 272 6.91 -4.65 -7.42
N CYS A 273 7.06 -4.90 -6.11
CA CYS A 273 8.26 -4.51 -5.38
C CYS A 273 9.53 -5.19 -5.92
N ARG A 274 9.47 -6.50 -6.23
CA ARG A 274 10.60 -7.24 -6.80
C ARG A 274 11.03 -6.66 -8.14
N ASP A 275 10.06 -6.39 -9.02
CA ASP A 275 10.31 -5.76 -10.32
C ASP A 275 10.90 -4.33 -10.18
N LEU A 276 10.32 -3.54 -9.27
CA LEU A 276 10.81 -2.20 -8.96
C LEU A 276 12.24 -2.22 -8.40
N VAL A 277 12.57 -3.12 -7.47
CA VAL A 277 13.92 -3.24 -6.89
C VAL A 277 14.92 -3.78 -7.92
N ALA A 278 14.51 -4.68 -8.80
CA ALA A 278 15.36 -5.15 -9.90
C ALA A 278 15.70 -4.01 -10.87
N THR A 279 14.75 -3.10 -11.12
CA THR A 279 14.94 -1.93 -11.99
C THR A 279 15.70 -0.80 -11.28
N LEU A 280 15.40 -0.57 -10.01
CA LEU A 280 15.90 0.54 -9.18
C LEU A 280 16.39 0.02 -7.82
N PRO A 281 17.61 -0.57 -7.76
CA PRO A 281 18.12 -1.19 -6.54
C PRO A 281 18.19 -0.26 -5.32
N TRP A 282 18.32 1.06 -5.54
CA TRP A 282 18.35 2.07 -4.48
C TRP A 282 17.04 2.16 -3.68
N VAL A 283 15.93 1.59 -4.18
CA VAL A 283 14.64 1.54 -3.48
C VAL A 283 14.63 0.50 -2.36
N ALA A 284 15.47 -0.54 -2.44
CA ALA A 284 15.52 -1.64 -1.48
C ALA A 284 15.63 -1.21 0.00
N PRO A 285 16.57 -0.32 0.41
CA PRO A 285 16.65 0.12 1.81
C PRO A 285 15.40 0.89 2.29
N ILE A 286 14.69 1.57 1.39
CA ILE A 286 13.42 2.25 1.71
C ILE A 286 12.31 1.23 1.96
N LEU A 287 12.25 0.19 1.12
CA LEU A 287 11.29 -0.91 1.27
C LEU A 287 11.53 -1.68 2.58
N ALA A 288 12.80 -1.93 2.91
CA ALA A 288 13.22 -2.56 4.16
C ALA A 288 12.97 -1.70 5.41
N GLY A 289 12.67 -0.40 5.24
CA GLY A 289 12.49 0.54 6.35
C GLY A 289 13.80 0.95 7.03
N GLU A 290 14.93 0.69 6.38
CA GLU A 290 16.26 1.06 6.88
C GLU A 290 16.55 2.55 6.69
N VAL A 291 15.97 3.15 5.65
CA VAL A 291 16.20 4.54 5.29
C VAL A 291 14.89 5.22 4.90
N GLU A 292 14.70 6.47 5.34
CA GLU A 292 13.58 7.30 4.91
C GLU A 292 13.69 7.63 3.42
N ALA A 293 12.57 7.53 2.69
CA ALA A 293 12.55 7.78 1.25
C ALA A 293 13.12 9.16 0.88
N ALA A 294 12.88 10.18 1.72
CA ALA A 294 13.36 11.53 1.48
C ALA A 294 14.90 11.65 1.48
N ALA A 295 15.62 10.74 2.16
CA ALA A 295 17.07 10.78 2.23
C ALA A 295 17.75 10.30 0.92
N ILE A 296 17.07 9.46 0.13
CA ILE A 296 17.59 8.93 -1.13
C ILE A 296 16.90 9.57 -2.33
N TYR A 297 15.57 9.65 -2.29
CA TYR A 297 14.72 10.14 -3.40
C TYR A 297 14.45 11.64 -3.35
N GLY A 298 14.75 12.29 -2.22
CA GLY A 298 14.38 13.69 -1.98
C GLY A 298 12.94 13.87 -1.48
N PRO A 299 12.57 15.10 -1.07
CA PRO A 299 11.26 15.39 -0.51
C PRO A 299 10.15 15.31 -1.56
N THR A 300 8.89 15.28 -1.10
CA THR A 300 7.75 15.46 -2.00
C THR A 300 7.77 16.84 -2.66
N ALA A 301 7.54 16.92 -3.98
CA ALA A 301 7.43 18.15 -4.78
C ALA A 301 6.70 19.33 -4.11
N ARG A 302 5.62 19.05 -3.38
CA ARG A 302 4.90 20.04 -2.57
C ARG A 302 4.45 19.40 -1.25
N PRO A 303 4.25 20.19 -0.18
CA PRO A 303 3.73 19.65 1.08
C PRO A 303 2.31 19.12 0.96
N MET A 304 2.02 18.03 1.67
CA MET A 304 0.69 17.45 1.77
C MET A 304 -0.24 18.35 2.61
N ALA A 305 -1.48 18.51 2.16
CA ALA A 305 -2.50 19.22 2.92
C ALA A 305 -2.94 18.40 4.14
N LYS A 306 -3.08 19.07 5.29
CA LYS A 306 -3.72 18.47 6.46
C LYS A 306 -5.23 18.38 6.22
N ARG A 307 -5.83 17.25 6.59
CA ARG A 307 -7.28 17.03 6.47
C ARG A 307 -8.07 18.08 7.26
N ASN A 308 -7.63 18.37 8.48
CA ASN A 308 -8.29 19.34 9.35
C ASN A 308 -8.13 20.76 8.77
N GLY A 309 -9.26 21.42 8.51
CA GLY A 309 -9.28 22.77 7.94
C GLY A 309 -8.91 22.83 6.46
N LEU A 310 -9.00 21.72 5.72
CA LEU A 310 -8.83 21.72 4.27
C LEU A 310 -9.97 22.53 3.63
N ILE A 311 -9.60 23.65 3.01
CA ILE A 311 -10.50 24.48 2.22
C ILE A 311 -9.80 24.75 0.89
N LEU A 312 -10.43 24.31 -0.21
CA LEU A 312 -9.95 24.62 -1.55
C LEU A 312 -10.23 26.09 -1.87
N LEU A 313 -9.24 26.72 -2.46
CA LEU A 313 -9.36 28.03 -3.08
C LEU A 313 -9.36 27.76 -4.58
N ASP A 314 -10.50 27.81 -5.26
CA ASP A 314 -10.49 27.79 -6.72
C ASP A 314 -11.46 28.80 -7.33
N ALA A 315 -11.12 29.26 -8.54
CA ALA A 315 -11.56 30.51 -9.17
C ALA A 315 -13.09 30.67 -9.37
N ALA A 316 -13.85 29.59 -9.35
CA ALA A 316 -15.30 29.63 -9.55
C ALA A 316 -16.08 30.11 -8.30
N THR A 317 -15.51 30.00 -7.11
CA THR A 317 -16.21 30.30 -5.85
C THR A 317 -16.13 31.78 -5.47
N SER A 318 -15.11 32.50 -5.93
CA SER A 318 -14.93 33.94 -5.69
C SER A 318 -15.91 34.80 -6.49
N LEU A 319 -16.35 34.34 -7.67
CA LEU A 319 -17.37 35.02 -8.49
C LEU A 319 -18.78 34.89 -7.88
N ARG A 320 -19.12 33.75 -7.26
CA ARG A 320 -20.43 33.57 -6.60
C ARG A 320 -20.57 34.38 -5.29
N ARG A 321 -19.46 34.71 -4.62
CA ARG A 321 -19.47 35.53 -3.39
C ARG A 321 -19.44 37.04 -3.62
N ARG A 322 -19.21 37.52 -4.85
CA ARG A 322 -19.34 38.95 -5.21
C ARG A 322 -20.71 39.30 -5.83
N ALA A 323 -21.57 38.30 -6.03
CA ALA A 323 -22.90 38.45 -6.63
C ALA A 323 -24.03 38.07 -5.67
N ALA A 324 -23.75 37.96 -4.37
CA ALA A 324 -24.73 37.72 -3.30
C ALA A 324 -24.61 38.82 -2.24
#